data_AF-A0A1Q9YBD1-F1
#
_entry.id   AF-A0A1Q9YBD1-F1
#
_cell.length_a   1.000
_cell.length_b   1.000
_cell.length_c   1.000
_cell.angle_alpha   90.00
_cell.angle_beta   90.00
_cell.angle_gamma   90.00
#
_symmetry.space_group_name_H-M   'P 1'
#
loop_
_entity.id
_entity.type
_entity.pdbx_description
1 polymer ?
#
loop_
_entity_poly.entity_id
_entity_poly.type
_entity_poly.pdbx_seq_one_letter_code
_entity_poly.pdbx_strand_id
1 'polypeptide(L)' 'MKTESTPQICPRCGKQFTEPPALSRQDNRTEICPLCGTREALESLGIDKLEQEQIITTIRFYSNRKRE' A
#
# COMPACT_ATOMS: atom_id res chain seq x y z
N MET A 1 4.46 22.79 3.14
CA MET A 1 5.45 22.19 4.06
C MET A 1 5.93 20.91 3.40
N LYS A 2 7.23 20.80 3.07
CA LYS A 2 7.80 19.57 2.52
C LYS A 2 8.14 18.69 3.72
N THR A 3 7.28 17.74 4.05
CA THR A 3 7.55 16.76 5.11
C THR A 3 8.70 15.88 4.65
N GLU A 4 9.87 16.00 5.30
CA GLU A 4 10.95 15.03 5.14
C GLU A 4 10.40 13.63 5.46
N SER A 5 10.46 12.73 4.48
CA SER A 5 9.87 11.39 4.57
C SER A 5 10.74 10.51 5.45
N THR A 6 10.56 10.61 6.78
CA THR A 6 11.16 9.67 7.72
C THR A 6 10.61 8.27 7.43
N PRO A 7 11.46 7.26 7.28
CA PRO A 7 10.99 5.92 6.96
C PRO A 7 10.21 5.32 8.14
N GLN A 8 8.95 4.96 7.89
CA GLN A 8 8.02 4.39 8.87
C GLN A 8 7.92 2.88 8.72
N ILE A 9 7.56 2.16 9.78
CA ILE A 9 7.32 0.71 9.75
C ILE A 9 5.82 0.46 9.69
N CYS A 10 5.36 -0.30 8.69
CA CYS A 10 3.95 -0.64 8.56
C CYS A 10 3.53 -1.60 9.68
N PRO A 11 2.52 -1.26 10.51
CA PRO A 11 2.06 -2.15 11.58
C PRO A 11 1.38 -3.43 11.08
N ARG A 12 1.02 -3.50 9.79
CA ARG A 12 0.34 -4.66 9.18
C ARG A 12 1.27 -5.69 8.61
N CYS A 13 2.37 -5.26 7.96
CA CYS A 13 3.31 -6.17 7.30
C CYS A 13 4.75 -6.08 7.82
N GLY A 14 5.04 -5.17 8.75
CA GLY A 14 6.37 -4.96 9.32
C GLY A 14 7.40 -4.35 8.36
N LYS A 15 7.02 -4.01 7.13
CA LYS A 15 7.94 -3.44 6.13
C LYS A 15 8.12 -1.95 6.35
N GLN A 16 9.35 -1.49 6.16
CA GLN A 16 9.66 -0.07 6.14
C GLN A 16 9.15 0.58 4.85
N PHE A 17 8.62 1.79 4.93
CA PHE A 17 8.15 2.58 3.80
C PHE A 17 8.44 4.06 4.01
N THR A 18 8.72 4.78 2.92
CA THR A 18 8.99 6.24 2.92
C THR A 18 7.90 7.03 2.18
N GLU A 19 6.99 6.31 1.52
CA GLU A 19 5.85 6.90 0.82
C GLU A 19 4.79 7.39 1.82
N PRO A 20 3.89 8.30 1.43
CA PRO A 20 2.81 8.74 2.29
C PRO A 20 1.97 7.54 2.79
N PRO A 21 1.68 7.43 4.10
CA PRO A 21 0.89 6.33 4.63
C PRO A 21 -0.55 6.35 4.08
N ALA A 22 -1.14 5.17 3.95
CA ALA A 22 -2.56 4.98 3.68
C ALA A 22 -3.33 4.78 5.00
N LEU A 23 -4.57 5.27 5.07
CA LEU A 23 -5.46 4.97 6.19
C LEU A 23 -6.10 3.59 5.99
N SER A 24 -6.03 2.75 7.02
CA SER A 24 -6.63 1.40 7.05
C SER A 24 -8.15 1.47 6.86
N ARG A 25 -8.69 0.62 5.98
CA ARG A 25 -10.15 0.50 5.75
C ARG A 25 -10.85 -0.37 6.78
N GLN A 26 -10.09 -1.11 7.59
CA GLN A 26 -10.67 -1.97 8.62
C GLN A 26 -11.08 -1.17 9.87
N ASP A 27 -10.35 -0.11 10.19
CA ASP A 27 -10.56 0.66 11.43
C ASP A 27 -10.63 2.19 11.23
N ASN A 28 -10.36 2.69 10.01
CA ASN A 28 -10.32 4.11 9.65
C ASN A 28 -9.42 4.96 10.57
N ARG A 29 -8.40 4.36 11.19
CA ARG A 29 -7.51 5.02 12.16
C ARG A 29 -6.05 4.68 11.95
N THR A 30 -5.75 3.42 11.63
CA THR A 30 -4.38 2.93 11.55
C THR A 30 -3.73 3.40 10.24
N GLU A 31 -2.58 4.07 10.36
CA GLU A 31 -1.72 4.39 9.22
C GLU A 31 -0.89 3.17 8.81
N ILE A 32 -0.99 2.78 7.54
CA ILE A 32 -0.38 1.57 6.98
C ILE A 32 0.38 1.92 5.70
N CYS A 33 1.27 1.03 5.25
CA CYS A 33 1.97 1.28 3.99
C CYS A 33 1.00 1.28 2.80
N PRO A 34 1.33 1.99 1.70
CA PRO A 34 0.48 2.05 0.51
C PRO A 34 0.06 0.69 -0.03
N LEU A 35 0.98 -0.30 -0.01
CA LEU A 35 0.71 -1.66 -0.48
C LEU A 35 -0.33 -2.41 0.35
N CYS A 36 -0.28 -2.27 1.68
CA CYS A 36 -1.33 -2.84 2.53
C CYS A 36 -2.66 -2.12 2.30
N GLY A 37 -2.64 -0.80 2.09
CA GLY A 37 -3.83 -0.03 1.71
C GLY A 37 -4.46 -0.48 0.39
N THR A 38 -3.66 -0.78 -0.63
CA THR A 38 -4.15 -1.34 -1.90
C THR A 38 -4.80 -2.71 -1.67
N ARG A 39 -4.20 -3.58 -0.85
CA ARG A 39 -4.78 -4.89 -0.52
C ARG A 39 -6.15 -4.75 0.13
N GLU A 40 -6.27 -3.92 1.15
CA GLU A 40 -7.55 -3.69 1.84
C GLU A 40 -8.59 -3.08 0.91
N ALA A 41 -8.19 -2.20 -0.02
CA ALA A 41 -9.09 -1.65 -1.03
C ALA A 41 -9.62 -2.72 -1.98
N LEU A 42 -8.75 -3.61 -2.48
CA LEU A 42 -9.16 -4.71 -3.37
C LEU A 42 -10.03 -5.74 -2.63
N GLU A 43 -9.68 -6.07 -1.38
CA GLU A 43 -10.48 -6.96 -0.54
C GLU A 43 -11.88 -6.40 -0.27
N SER A 44 -12.00 -5.08 -0.05
CA SER A 44 -13.30 -4.41 0.12
C SER A 44 -14.18 -4.47 -1.13
N LEU A 45 -13.58 -4.66 -2.31
CA LEU A 45 -14.29 -4.86 -3.58
C LEU A 45 -14.69 -6.33 -3.81
N GLY A 46 -14.34 -7.24 -2.90
CA GLY A 46 -14.62 -8.67 -3.04
C GLY A 46 -13.69 -9.40 -4.01
N ILE A 47 -12.55 -8.79 -4.38
CA ILE A 47 -11.56 -9.40 -5.28
C ILE A 47 -10.82 -10.49 -4.52
N ASP A 48 -10.67 -11.67 -5.11
CA ASP A 48 -10.01 -12.80 -4.45
C ASP A 48 -8.49 -12.60 -4.34
N LYS A 49 -7.84 -13.35 -3.44
CA LYS A 49 -6.41 -13.16 -3.13
C LYS A 49 -5.49 -13.37 -4.34
N LEU A 50 -5.81 -14.29 -5.25
CA LEU A 50 -4.99 -14.54 -6.44
C LEU A 50 -5.05 -13.35 -7.39
N GLU A 51 -6.25 -12.87 -7.67
CA GLU A 51 -6.45 -11.69 -8.51
C GLU A 51 -5.81 -10.44 -7.86
N GLN A 52 -5.91 -10.30 -6.54
CA GLN A 52 -5.21 -9.24 -5.80
C GLN A 52 -3.69 -9.26 -6.05
N GLU A 53 -3.04 -10.42 -5.96
CA GLU A 53 -1.59 -10.50 -6.22
C GLU A 53 -1.23 -10.11 -7.66
N GLN A 54 -2.04 -10.49 -8.63
CA GLN A 54 -1.85 -10.13 -10.04
C GLN A 54 -1.95 -8.62 -10.24
N ILE A 55 -2.99 -8.00 -9.68
CA ILE A 55 -3.21 -6.55 -9.75
C ILE A 55 -2.05 -5.80 -9.07
N ILE A 56 -1.67 -6.20 -7.85
CA ILE A 56 -0.60 -5.55 -7.09
C ILE A 56 0.74 -5.67 -7.80
N THR A 57 1.05 -6.84 -8.35
CA THR A 57 2.28 -7.05 -9.13
C THR A 57 2.31 -6.15 -10.35
N THR A 58 1.18 -6.03 -11.06
CA THR A 58 1.03 -5.16 -12.22
C THR A 58 1.24 -3.69 -11.85
N ILE A 59 0.63 -3.22 -10.77
CA ILE A 59 0.81 -1.85 -10.26
C ILE A 59 2.29 -1.58 -9.95
N ARG A 60 2.96 -2.49 -9.25
CA ARG A 60 4.40 -2.35 -8.93
C ARG A 60 5.25 -2.25 -10.19
N PHE A 61 4.98 -3.10 -11.18
CA PHE A 61 5.71 -3.11 -12.45
C PHE A 61 5.63 -1.75 -13.16
N TYR A 62 4.42 -1.19 -13.29
CA TYR A 62 4.24 0.10 -13.96
C TYR A 62 4.73 1.30 -13.15
N SER A 63 4.60 1.27 -11.81
CA SER A 63 5.14 2.31 -10.94
C SER A 63 6.66 2.41 -11.02
N ASN A 64 7.36 1.30 -11.24
CA ASN A 64 8.81 1.29 -11.46
C ASN A 64 9.17 1.78 -12.86
N ARG A 65 8.45 1.34 -13.89
CA ARG A 65 8.72 1.72 -15.29
C ARG A 65 8.53 3.22 -15.58
N LYS A 66 7.64 3.92 -14.86
CA LYS A 66 7.47 5.38 -15.02
C LYS A 66 8.61 6.23 -14.41
N ARG A 67 9.59 5.60 -13.74
CA ARG A 67 10.77 6.28 -13.19
C ARG A 67 12.00 6.19 -14.11
N GLU A 68 11.89 5.51 -15.25
CA GLU A 68 12.86 5.47 -16.35
C GLU A 68 12.44 6.45 -17.45
#